data_AF-K5ZXF5-F1
#
_entry.id   AF-K5ZXF5-F1
#
_cell.length_a   1.000
_cell.length_b   1.000
_cell.length_c   1.000
_cell.angle_alpha   90.00
_cell.angle_beta   90.00
_cell.angle_gamma   90.00
#
_symmetry.space_group_name_H-M   'P 1'
#
loop_
_entity.id
_entity.type
_entity.pdbx_description
1 polymer ?
#
loop_
_entity_poly.entity_id
_entity_poly.type
_entity_poly.pdbx_seq_one_letter_code
_entity_poly.pdbx_strand_id
1 'polypeptide(L)'
;MMPKLKEELRTIFNDYGLKYVFDTNSQEIKVMKEKKPGEIFLIPFHSIADTLQRMIFYKAAIESNSESALVFEEPEAHSYPPFISKVTQDIIQSDRNQFFITTHSPYVVNDFLELPSDELAIYLVDFRNGETFVKRASDTEVQEMYEYGIELFFNTET
;
A
#
# COMPACT_ATOMS: atom_id res chain seq x y z
N MET A 1 -4.92 14.26 -15.47
CA MET A 1 -3.59 13.63 -15.24
C MET A 1 -3.27 13.81 -13.76
N MET A 2 -3.09 12.72 -13.00
CA MET A 2 -3.10 12.70 -11.53
C MET A 2 -2.03 13.62 -10.90
N PRO A 3 -2.39 14.84 -10.43
CA PRO A 3 -1.39 15.83 -10.01
C PRO A 3 -0.82 15.50 -8.62
N LYS A 4 -1.64 14.95 -7.72
CA LYS A 4 -1.23 14.54 -6.36
C LYS A 4 -0.16 13.46 -6.40
N LEU A 5 -0.41 12.37 -7.13
CA LEU A 5 0.57 11.31 -7.37
C LEU A 5 1.90 11.87 -7.89
N LYS A 6 1.87 12.75 -8.91
CA LYS A 6 3.09 13.34 -9.47
C LYS A 6 3.90 14.13 -8.45
N GLU A 7 3.25 14.92 -7.60
CA GLU A 7 3.92 15.67 -6.54
C GLU A 7 4.52 14.77 -5.46
N GLU A 8 3.83 13.71 -5.08
CA GLU A 8 4.35 12.71 -4.15
C GLU A 8 5.57 11.98 -4.72
N LEU A 9 5.50 11.52 -5.98
CA LEU A 9 6.65 10.91 -6.65
C LEU A 9 7.82 11.88 -6.72
N ARG A 10 7.56 13.14 -7.09
CA ARG A 10 8.59 14.18 -7.12
C ARG A 10 9.27 14.32 -5.76
N THR A 11 8.51 14.31 -4.66
CA THR A 11 9.04 14.40 -3.29
C THR A 11 9.91 13.19 -2.96
N ILE A 12 9.40 11.98 -3.21
CA ILE A 12 10.11 10.72 -2.90
C ILE A 12 11.41 10.61 -3.69
N PHE A 13 11.42 10.90 -4.98
CA PHE A 13 12.64 10.83 -5.79
C PHE A 13 13.65 11.92 -5.41
N ASN A 14 13.17 13.12 -5.05
CA ASN A 14 14.05 14.22 -4.65
C ASN A 14 14.86 13.89 -3.38
N ASP A 15 14.29 13.14 -2.44
CA ASP A 15 14.99 12.70 -1.22
C ASP A 15 16.25 11.86 -1.53
N TYR A 16 16.31 11.23 -2.71
CA TYR A 16 17.45 10.46 -3.20
C TYR A 16 18.33 11.24 -4.21
N GLY A 17 18.07 12.54 -4.41
CA GLY A 17 18.72 13.35 -5.44
C GLY A 17 18.37 12.92 -6.87
N LEU A 18 17.20 12.31 -7.05
CA LEU A 18 16.67 11.84 -8.33
C LEU A 18 15.50 12.72 -8.77
N LYS A 19 15.29 12.86 -10.08
CA LYS A 19 14.14 13.58 -10.63
C LYS A 19 13.24 12.62 -11.38
N TYR A 20 11.98 12.55 -10.96
CA TYR A 20 10.93 11.88 -11.71
C TYR A 20 10.69 12.60 -13.05
N VAL A 21 10.60 11.85 -14.15
CA VAL A 21 10.26 12.35 -15.48
C VAL A 21 9.22 11.43 -16.11
N PHE A 22 8.19 12.00 -16.74
CA PHE A 22 7.28 11.25 -17.60
C PHE A 22 7.62 11.57 -19.05
N ASP A 23 8.14 10.58 -19.78
CA ASP A 23 8.46 10.70 -21.20
C ASP A 23 7.16 10.62 -22.01
N THR A 24 6.69 11.74 -22.55
CA THR A 24 5.44 11.80 -23.29
C THR A 24 5.48 11.07 -24.63
N ASN A 25 6.68 10.82 -25.17
CA ASN A 25 6.82 10.08 -26.44
C ASN A 25 6.70 8.58 -26.21
N SER A 26 7.42 8.03 -25.21
CA SER A 26 7.35 6.59 -24.90
C SER A 26 6.20 6.23 -23.95
N GLN A 27 5.55 7.21 -23.33
CA GLN A 27 4.54 7.03 -22.26
C GLN A 27 5.10 6.27 -21.05
N GLU A 28 6.39 6.46 -20.76
CA GLU A 28 7.07 5.77 -19.67
C GLU A 28 7.51 6.73 -18.58
N ILE A 29 7.47 6.22 -17.35
CA ILE A 29 8.17 6.84 -16.23
C ILE A 29 9.67 6.56 -16.39
N LYS A 30 10.48 7.61 -16.25
CA LYS A 30 11.93 7.54 -16.21
C LYS A 30 12.41 8.34 -15.00
N VAL A 31 13.55 7.92 -14.46
CA VAL A 31 14.18 8.61 -13.35
C VAL A 31 15.48 9.22 -13.84
N MET A 32 15.60 10.53 -13.68
CA MET A 32 16.73 11.30 -14.15
C MET A 32 17.68 11.57 -12.98
N LYS A 33 18.97 11.25 -13.17
CA LYS A 33 20.05 11.60 -12.25
C LYS A 33 21.07 12.48 -12.95
N GLU A 34 21.38 13.62 -12.36
CA GLU A 34 22.44 14.50 -12.85
C GLU A 34 23.73 14.20 -12.08
N LYS A 35 24.76 13.70 -12.77
CA LYS A 35 26.04 13.35 -12.14
C LYS A 35 27.04 14.51 -12.15
N LYS A 36 26.98 15.32 -13.21
CA LYS A 36 27.73 16.56 -13.43
C LYS A 36 26.84 17.53 -14.22
N PRO A 37 27.13 18.84 -14.22
CA PRO A 37 26.40 19.79 -15.05
C PRO A 37 26.36 19.32 -16.52
N GLY A 38 25.16 19.02 -17.02
CA GLY A 38 24.93 18.53 -18.38
C GLY A 38 25.13 17.02 -18.62
N GLU A 39 25.58 16.24 -17.63
CA GLU A 39 25.69 14.78 -17.70
C GLU A 39 24.47 14.13 -17.04
N ILE A 40 23.48 13.80 -17.88
CA ILE A 40 22.19 13.25 -17.46
C ILE A 40 22.17 11.74 -17.68
N PHE A 41 21.86 10.99 -16.64
CA PHE A 41 21.58 9.56 -16.71
C PHE A 41 20.07 9.33 -16.56
N LEU A 42 19.48 8.62 -17.52
CA LEU A 42 18.08 8.19 -17.49
C LEU A 42 18.02 6.72 -17.06
N ILE A 43 17.35 6.48 -15.95
CA ILE A 43 17.09 5.16 -15.38
C ILE A 43 15.67 4.77 -15.77
N PRO A 44 15.47 3.64 -16.48
CA PRO A 44 14.13 3.12 -16.77
C PRO A 44 13.37 2.79 -15.49
N PHE A 45 12.03 2.90 -15.52
CA PHE A 45 11.18 2.55 -14.37
C PHE A 45 11.46 1.14 -13.82
N HIS A 46 11.61 0.15 -14.69
CA HIS A 46 11.87 -1.24 -14.31
C HIS A 46 13.24 -1.45 -13.64
N SER A 47 14.14 -0.45 -13.68
CA SER A 47 15.46 -0.50 -13.04
C SER A 47 15.48 0.13 -11.65
N ILE A 48 14.36 0.65 -11.14
CA ILE A 48 14.25 1.16 -9.76
C ILE A 48 13.91 0.01 -8.79
N ALA A 49 14.08 0.23 -7.49
CA ALA A 49 13.78 -0.78 -6.48
C ALA A 49 12.31 -1.27 -6.55
N ASP A 50 12.09 -2.57 -6.42
CA ASP A 50 10.76 -3.21 -6.51
C ASP A 50 9.73 -2.60 -5.55
N THR A 51 10.13 -2.32 -4.31
CA THR A 51 9.28 -1.67 -3.31
C THR A 51 8.79 -0.30 -3.81
N LEU A 52 9.64 0.46 -4.50
CA LEU A 52 9.26 1.75 -5.07
C LEU A 52 8.30 1.57 -6.25
N GLN A 53 8.54 0.57 -7.12
CA GLN A 53 7.64 0.25 -8.22
C GLN A 53 6.24 -0.13 -7.71
N ARG A 54 6.17 -0.99 -6.69
CA ARG A 54 4.91 -1.43 -6.06
C ARG A 54 4.16 -0.30 -5.39
N MET A 55 4.86 0.55 -4.64
CA MET A 55 4.25 1.73 -4.03
C MET A 55 3.66 2.67 -5.10
N ILE A 56 4.38 2.90 -6.21
CA ILE A 56 3.88 3.70 -7.33
C ILE A 56 2.63 3.07 -7.94
N PHE A 57 2.62 1.75 -8.10
CA PHE A 57 1.47 1.01 -8.60
C PHE A 57 0.23 1.17 -7.71
N TYR A 58 0.32 0.91 -6.41
CA TYR A 58 -0.82 1.03 -5.50
C TYR A 58 -1.35 2.47 -5.42
N LYS A 59 -0.45 3.46 -5.28
CA LYS A 59 -0.83 4.87 -5.28
C LYS A 59 -1.53 5.26 -6.60
N ALA A 60 -1.03 4.75 -7.72
CA ALA A 60 -1.67 5.00 -9.01
C ALA A 60 -3.05 4.33 -9.11
N ALA A 61 -3.20 3.10 -8.61
CA ALA A 61 -4.49 2.42 -8.57
C ALA A 61 -5.51 3.18 -7.72
N ILE A 62 -5.12 3.65 -6.54
CA ILE A 62 -5.99 4.42 -5.63
C ILE A 62 -6.41 5.75 -6.29
N GLU A 63 -5.45 6.55 -6.78
CA GLU A 63 -5.71 7.90 -7.30
C GLU A 63 -6.38 7.92 -8.68
N SER A 64 -6.31 6.83 -9.46
CA SER A 64 -6.90 6.78 -10.81
C SER A 64 -8.33 6.24 -10.84
N ASN A 65 -8.80 5.67 -9.73
CA ASN A 65 -10.14 5.10 -9.61
C ASN A 65 -11.00 5.94 -8.66
N SER A 66 -12.30 5.98 -8.94
CA SER A 66 -13.32 6.63 -8.12
C SER A 66 -14.59 5.80 -8.21
N GLU A 67 -15.38 5.75 -7.13
CA GLU A 67 -16.63 4.97 -7.06
C GLU A 67 -16.41 3.49 -7.44
N SER A 68 -15.25 2.94 -7.06
CA SER A 68 -14.80 1.61 -7.46
C SER A 68 -14.46 0.74 -6.27
N ALA A 69 -14.56 -0.58 -6.46
CA ALA A 69 -14.04 -1.57 -5.53
C ALA A 69 -12.61 -1.96 -5.96
N LEU A 70 -11.64 -1.76 -5.08
CA LEU A 70 -10.24 -2.10 -5.30
C LEU A 70 -9.86 -3.28 -4.40
N VAL A 71 -9.27 -4.32 -5.01
CA VAL A 71 -8.86 -5.54 -4.30
C VAL A 71 -7.34 -5.61 -4.32
N PHE A 72 -6.73 -5.64 -3.15
CA PHE A 72 -5.28 -5.76 -2.98
C PHE A 72 -4.93 -7.04 -2.22
N GLU A 73 -4.18 -7.91 -2.87
CA GLU A 73 -3.66 -9.13 -2.26
C GLU A 73 -2.26 -8.87 -1.71
N GLU A 74 -2.08 -9.06 -0.40
CA GLU A 74 -0.82 -8.89 0.34
C GLU A 74 -0.01 -7.66 -0.13
N PRO A 75 -0.55 -6.43 -0.01
CA PRO A 75 0.13 -5.23 -0.51
C PRO A 75 1.49 -4.97 0.15
N GLU A 76 1.73 -5.53 1.34
CA GLU A 76 3.00 -5.55 2.04
C GLU A 76 4.08 -6.43 1.39
N ALA A 77 3.70 -7.34 0.49
CA ALA A 77 4.61 -8.35 -0.05
C ALA A 77 5.82 -7.68 -0.72
N HIS A 78 7.02 -8.11 -0.32
CA HIS A 78 8.30 -7.56 -0.77
C HIS A 78 8.44 -6.03 -0.55
N SER A 79 7.77 -5.48 0.46
CA SER A 79 7.84 -4.06 0.82
C SER A 79 8.38 -3.84 2.23
N TYR A 80 9.27 -2.86 2.38
CA TYR A 80 9.78 -2.44 3.68
C TYR A 80 8.68 -1.70 4.47
N PRO A 81 8.48 -1.94 5.80
CA PRO A 81 7.27 -1.52 6.52
C PRO A 81 6.87 -0.03 6.39
N PRO A 82 7.80 0.95 6.46
CA PRO A 82 7.48 2.36 6.23
C PRO A 82 6.86 2.70 4.87
N PHE A 83 7.05 1.86 3.84
CA PHE A 83 6.41 2.08 2.53
C PHE A 83 4.97 1.59 2.50
N ILE A 84 4.69 0.42 3.11
CA ILE A 84 3.32 -0.08 3.15
C ILE A 84 2.43 0.86 3.97
N SER A 85 2.95 1.45 5.06
CA SER A 85 2.20 2.45 5.83
C SER A 85 1.83 3.70 5.01
N LYS A 86 2.61 4.07 3.98
CA LYS A 86 2.19 5.18 3.09
C LYS A 86 0.98 4.81 2.25
N VAL A 87 0.89 3.54 1.82
CA VAL A 87 -0.21 3.04 1.00
C VAL A 87 -1.48 2.85 1.84
N THR A 88 -1.37 2.27 3.04
CA THR A 88 -2.51 2.12 3.96
C THR A 88 -3.08 3.49 4.33
N GLN A 89 -2.23 4.50 4.56
CA GLN A 89 -2.69 5.86 4.83
C GLN A 89 -3.41 6.50 3.64
N ASP A 90 -3.01 6.24 2.39
CA ASP A 90 -3.78 6.70 1.23
C ASP A 90 -5.15 6.02 1.13
N ILE A 91 -5.23 4.74 1.53
CA ILE A 91 -6.48 3.97 1.59
C ILE A 91 -7.40 4.57 2.66
N ILE A 92 -6.89 4.82 3.86
CA ILE A 92 -7.63 5.42 4.99
C ILE A 92 -8.15 6.82 4.60
N GLN A 93 -7.37 7.59 3.86
CA GLN A 93 -7.76 8.94 3.41
C GLN A 93 -8.66 8.94 2.17
N SER A 94 -8.92 7.79 1.55
CA SER A 94 -9.72 7.67 0.33
C SER A 94 -11.20 7.56 0.66
N ASP A 95 -11.98 8.60 0.34
CA ASP A 95 -13.43 8.69 0.59
C ASP A 95 -14.32 8.21 -0.57
N ARG A 96 -13.73 7.74 -1.68
CA ARG A 96 -14.48 7.44 -2.93
C ARG A 96 -14.49 5.98 -3.36
N ASN A 97 -13.67 5.14 -2.73
CA ASN A 97 -13.46 3.76 -3.15
C ASN A 97 -13.69 2.82 -1.98
N GLN A 98 -14.15 1.60 -2.29
CA GLN A 98 -14.21 0.51 -1.33
C GLN A 98 -12.98 -0.38 -1.51
N PHE A 99 -12.37 -0.80 -0.41
CA PHE A 99 -11.15 -1.61 -0.44
C PHE A 99 -11.37 -2.99 0.16
N PHE A 100 -10.85 -4.01 -0.51
CA PHE A 100 -10.74 -5.38 0.00
C PHE A 100 -9.27 -5.73 0.03
N ILE A 101 -8.76 -6.05 1.22
CA ILE A 101 -7.33 -6.26 1.43
C ILE A 101 -7.15 -7.60 2.13
N THR A 102 -6.31 -8.46 1.56
CA THR A 102 -5.79 -9.64 2.26
C THR A 102 -4.39 -9.31 2.78
N THR A 103 -4.11 -9.69 4.01
CA THR A 103 -2.83 -9.42 4.64
C THR A 103 -2.60 -10.41 5.77
N HIS A 104 -1.33 -10.78 5.97
CA HIS A 104 -0.85 -11.45 7.17
C HIS A 104 -0.02 -10.50 8.04
N SER A 105 0.12 -9.23 7.63
CA SER A 105 0.99 -8.25 8.26
C SER A 105 0.32 -7.58 9.45
N PRO A 106 0.91 -7.71 10.66
CA PRO A 106 0.45 -6.93 11.81
C PRO A 106 0.44 -5.43 11.54
N TYR A 107 1.43 -4.93 10.80
CA TYR A 107 1.55 -3.50 10.55
C TYR A 107 0.38 -2.97 9.71
N VAL A 108 -0.06 -3.73 8.71
CA VAL A 108 -1.18 -3.34 7.84
C VAL A 108 -2.48 -3.33 8.62
N VAL A 109 -2.75 -4.38 9.39
CA VAL A 109 -3.96 -4.46 10.20
C VAL A 109 -3.98 -3.33 11.25
N ASN A 110 -2.86 -3.07 11.93
CA ASN A 110 -2.75 -1.98 12.90
C ASN A 110 -3.08 -0.62 12.29
N ASP A 111 -2.57 -0.32 11.08
CA ASP A 111 -2.88 0.94 10.39
C ASP A 111 -4.41 1.08 10.19
N PHE A 112 -5.10 -0.01 9.83
CA PHE A 112 -6.56 0.02 9.62
C PHE A 112 -7.39 0.02 10.89
N LEU A 113 -6.88 -0.47 12.03
CA LEU A 113 -7.59 -0.40 13.31
C LEU A 113 -7.83 1.04 13.78
N GLU A 114 -7.17 2.03 13.19
CA GLU A 114 -7.44 3.46 13.43
C GLU A 114 -8.76 3.95 12.82
N LEU A 115 -9.36 3.18 11.90
CA LEU A 115 -10.63 3.52 11.26
C LEU A 115 -11.83 3.37 12.21
N PRO A 116 -12.90 4.16 12.01
CA PRO A 116 -14.18 3.94 12.68
C PRO A 116 -14.72 2.52 12.45
N SER A 117 -15.39 1.96 13.46
CA SER A 117 -15.92 0.59 13.39
C SER A 117 -17.01 0.37 12.33
N ASP A 118 -17.67 1.44 11.88
CA ASP A 118 -18.63 1.42 10.78
C ASP A 118 -17.98 1.54 9.39
N GLU A 119 -16.70 1.88 9.32
CA GLU A 119 -15.90 1.96 8.08
C GLU A 119 -14.95 0.75 7.90
N LEU A 120 -14.75 -0.07 8.94
CA LEU A 120 -13.87 -1.23 8.94
C LEU A 120 -14.61 -2.55 9.18
N ALA A 121 -14.30 -3.56 8.37
CA ALA A 121 -14.70 -4.94 8.63
C ALA A 121 -13.49 -5.87 8.50
N ILE A 122 -13.16 -6.59 9.57
CA ILE A 122 -12.08 -7.57 9.59
C ILE A 122 -12.69 -8.98 9.50
N TYR A 123 -12.16 -9.78 8.58
CA TYR A 123 -12.51 -11.18 8.42
C TYR A 123 -11.28 -12.03 8.71
N LEU A 124 -11.37 -12.85 9.76
CA LEU A 124 -10.37 -13.85 10.11
C LEU A 124 -10.58 -15.07 9.23
N VAL A 125 -9.53 -15.48 8.54
CA VAL A 125 -9.54 -16.63 7.62
C VAL A 125 -8.58 -17.67 8.17
N ASP A 126 -9.05 -18.91 8.27
CA ASP A 126 -8.30 -20.04 8.82
C ASP A 126 -8.50 -21.28 7.94
N PHE A 127 -7.58 -22.24 8.02
CA PHE A 127 -7.62 -23.49 7.29
C PHE A 127 -7.50 -24.68 8.23
N ARG A 128 -8.59 -25.42 8.42
CA ARG A 128 -8.67 -26.57 9.34
C ARG A 128 -9.24 -27.77 8.61
N ASN A 129 -8.62 -28.94 8.78
CA ASN A 129 -9.12 -30.22 8.23
C ASN A 129 -9.40 -30.21 6.72
N GLY A 130 -8.67 -29.41 5.93
CA GLY A 130 -8.87 -29.33 4.48
C GLY A 130 -9.92 -28.31 4.04
N GLU A 131 -10.53 -27.56 4.97
CA GLU A 131 -11.59 -26.59 4.70
C GLU A 131 -11.17 -25.19 5.13
N THR A 132 -11.56 -24.18 4.34
CA THR A 132 -11.37 -22.77 4.67
C THR A 132 -12.53 -22.26 5.52
N PHE A 133 -12.21 -21.74 6.70
CA PHE A 133 -13.16 -21.11 7.61
C PHE A 133 -12.97 -19.59 7.55
N VAL A 134 -14.08 -18.86 7.46
CA VAL A 134 -14.09 -17.41 7.45
C VAL A 134 -15.04 -16.91 8.54
N LYS A 135 -14.53 -16.05 9.42
CA LYS A 135 -15.30 -15.44 10.52
C LYS A 135 -15.11 -13.93 10.48
N ARG A 136 -16.20 -13.16 10.53
CA ARG A 136 -16.13 -11.72 10.80
C ARG A 136 -15.77 -11.49 12.27
N ALA A 137 -14.75 -10.69 12.53
CA ALA A 137 -14.39 -10.27 13.88
C ALA A 137 -15.53 -9.43 14.49
N SER A 138 -15.88 -9.69 15.75
CA SER A 138 -16.81 -8.84 16.49
C SER A 138 -16.14 -7.53 16.92
N ASP A 139 -16.92 -6.51 17.26
CA ASP A 139 -16.40 -5.22 17.75
C ASP A 139 -15.47 -5.40 18.96
N THR A 140 -15.78 -6.36 19.84
CA THR A 140 -14.92 -6.74 20.96
C THR A 140 -13.57 -7.32 20.51
N GLU A 141 -13.56 -8.19 19.50
CA GLU A 141 -12.32 -8.77 18.97
C GLU A 141 -11.47 -7.72 18.25
N VAL A 142 -12.10 -6.80 17.51
CA VAL A 142 -11.42 -5.66 16.87
C VAL A 142 -10.80 -4.74 17.93
N GLN A 143 -11.54 -4.45 19.00
CA GLN A 143 -11.03 -3.64 20.12
C GLN A 143 -9.88 -4.33 20.86
N GLU A 144 -9.98 -5.65 21.09
CA GLU A 144 -8.90 -6.44 21.68
C GLU A 144 -7.64 -6.42 20.80
N MET A 145 -7.78 -6.52 19.48
CA MET A 145 -6.65 -6.38 18.54
C MET A 145 -5.98 -4.99 18.63
N TYR A 146 -6.77 -3.94 18.85
CA TYR A 146 -6.25 -2.58 19.03
C TYR A 146 -5.54 -2.40 20.38
N GLU A 147 -6.12 -2.89 21.48
CA GLU A 147 -5.60 -2.69 22.84
C GLU A 147 -4.37 -3.55 23.16
N TYR A 148 -4.37 -4.82 22.75
CA TYR A 148 -3.32 -5.78 23.07
C TYR A 148 -2.33 -5.99 21.92
N GLY A 149 -2.58 -5.34 20.79
CA GLY A 149 -1.85 -5.58 19.56
C GLY A 149 -2.14 -6.97 18.97
N ILE A 150 -1.53 -7.21 17.82
CA ILE A 150 -1.78 -8.38 16.96
C ILE A 150 -1.19 -9.69 17.50
N GLU A 151 -0.70 -9.74 18.74
CA GLU A 151 -0.33 -11.00 19.39
C GLU A 151 -1.50 -12.03 19.40
N LEU A 152 -2.74 -11.56 19.24
CA LEU A 152 -3.93 -12.39 18.98
C LEU A 152 -3.86 -13.24 17.69
N PHE A 153 -3.18 -12.80 16.63
CA PHE A 153 -3.06 -13.58 15.40
C PHE A 153 -2.14 -14.80 15.58
N PHE A 154 -1.14 -14.71 16.46
CA PHE A 154 -0.20 -15.82 16.73
C PHE A 154 -0.79 -16.93 17.62
N ASN A 155 -1.85 -16.65 18.38
CA ASN A 155 -2.48 -17.64 19.26
C ASN A 155 -3.51 -18.55 18.54
N THR A 156 -3.68 -18.43 17.22
CA THR A 156 -4.59 -19.29 16.44
C THR A 156 -3.87 -20.39 15.63
N GLU A 157 -2.55 -20.50 15.71
CA GLU A 157 -1.75 -21.58 15.08
C GLU A 157 -1.63 -22.87 15.94
N THR A 158 -2.57 -23.15 16.86
CA THR A 158 -2.62 -24.43 17.62
C THR A 158 -3.91 -25.17 17.40
#